data_AF-A0A0E3WGC6-F1
#
_entry.id   AF-A0A0E3WGC6-F1
#
_cell.length_a   1.000
_cell.length_b   1.000
_cell.length_c   1.000
_cell.angle_alpha   90.00
_cell.angle_beta   90.00
_cell.angle_gamma   90.00
#
_symmetry.space_group_name_H-M   'P 1'
#
loop_
_entity.id
_entity.type
_entity.pdbx_description
1 polymer ?
#
loop_
_entity_poly.entity_id
_entity_poly.type
_entity_poly.pdbx_seq_one_letter_code
_entity_poly.pdbx_strand_id
1 'polypeptide(L)'
;MILFATYHQEAYNCIFHHFLKLEIFNGQTDVGDIIEEILPKYLYREQYHKCVKTIEELYYWTGDKFYHEMNAFHEFILYKFIDYMGDLQKELPDFNRLYFNERCRILIKEASQKDFEEDSEFSLEEHEESFYDVFYYPDVLFTDTDFLMIDTLYNQRKLGNINIENSLGINIDYYFELLPIDIQEQYKTKHITLTGEVSSMLKYITERLKYGNLYKLFWENEDPVREERIQLILENIMDAYFYNQAVEITREAMLGNGKVDFKLYKNTNEDEKVLIEIKKAKNYVKKGYEKQLTDYMLSTKYKNAFYLIACFTDDEYDKSMKFIREHVYTDTIQLYINISILDFRKRKSASIS
;
A
#
# COMPACT_ATOMS: atom_id res chain seq x y z
N MET A 1 9.32 -11.82 11.30
CA MET A 1 8.12 -12.64 11.51
C MET A 1 6.95 -11.95 10.86
N ILE A 2 6.16 -12.69 10.10
CA ILE A 2 4.84 -12.27 9.65
C ILE A 2 3.93 -12.12 10.87
N LEU A 3 3.09 -11.08 10.86
CA LEU A 3 2.04 -10.87 11.85
C LEU A 3 0.74 -11.56 11.37
N PHE A 4 0.40 -12.70 11.99
CA PHE A 4 -0.84 -13.46 11.73
C PHE A 4 -2.01 -13.03 12.61
N ALA A 5 -3.22 -13.49 12.31
CA ALA A 5 -4.43 -13.26 13.11
C ALA A 5 -4.51 -14.11 14.42
N THR A 6 -3.37 -14.52 14.97
CA THR A 6 -3.26 -15.38 16.17
C THR A 6 -2.20 -14.86 17.13
N TYR A 7 -2.25 -15.25 18.41
CA TYR A 7 -1.20 -14.91 19.38
C TYR A 7 0.06 -15.78 19.23
N HIS A 8 -0.02 -16.90 18.51
CA HIS A 8 1.07 -17.89 18.37
C HIS A 8 2.03 -17.59 17.21
N GLN A 9 2.44 -16.32 17.11
CA GLN A 9 3.25 -15.80 16.02
C GLN A 9 4.53 -16.61 15.78
N GLU A 10 5.28 -16.88 16.85
CA GLU A 10 6.56 -17.58 16.75
C GLU A 10 6.42 -19.02 16.25
N ALA A 11 5.39 -19.74 16.70
CA ALA A 11 5.14 -21.12 16.31
C ALA A 11 4.83 -21.20 14.81
N TYR A 12 3.85 -20.44 14.34
CA TYR A 12 3.47 -20.44 12.92
C TYR A 12 4.58 -19.92 12.01
N ASN A 13 5.29 -18.85 12.38
CA ASN A 13 6.43 -18.39 11.60
C ASN A 13 7.54 -19.45 11.51
N CYS A 14 7.80 -20.19 12.59
CA CYS A 14 8.77 -21.28 12.58
C CYS A 14 8.33 -22.43 11.64
N ILE A 15 7.06 -22.82 11.70
CA ILE A 15 6.46 -23.85 10.84
C ILE A 15 6.59 -23.43 9.36
N PHE A 16 6.10 -22.24 9.00
CA PHE A 16 6.12 -21.77 7.61
C PHE A 16 7.52 -21.56 7.08
N HIS A 17 8.43 -21.03 7.89
CA HIS A 17 9.83 -20.91 7.48
C HIS A 17 10.39 -22.29 7.11
N HIS A 18 10.04 -23.33 7.87
CA HIS A 18 10.50 -24.67 7.58
C HIS A 18 9.84 -25.27 6.33
N PHE A 19 8.53 -25.10 6.16
CA PHE A 19 7.79 -25.54 4.98
C PHE A 19 8.38 -24.92 3.70
N LEU A 20 8.51 -23.59 3.67
CA LEU A 20 9.09 -22.85 2.53
C LEU A 20 10.53 -23.30 2.25
N LYS A 21 11.32 -23.55 3.30
CA LYS A 21 12.69 -24.04 3.17
C LYS A 21 12.76 -25.41 2.50
N LEU A 22 11.87 -26.33 2.85
CA LEU A 22 11.89 -27.70 2.33
C LEU A 22 11.30 -27.80 0.92
N GLU A 23 10.21 -27.07 0.65
CA GLU A 23 9.54 -27.18 -0.65
C GLU A 23 10.17 -26.30 -1.72
N ILE A 24 10.51 -25.06 -1.36
CA ILE A 24 10.87 -24.04 -2.34
C ILE A 24 12.36 -23.73 -2.28
N PHE A 25 12.91 -23.51 -1.08
CA PHE A 25 14.28 -23.04 -0.89
C PHE A 25 15.27 -24.14 -0.50
N ASN A 26 15.06 -25.36 -1.01
CA ASN A 26 15.92 -26.53 -0.75
C ASN A 26 17.17 -26.59 -1.65
N GLY A 27 17.28 -25.68 -2.62
CA GLY A 27 18.40 -25.59 -3.58
C GLY A 27 18.28 -26.51 -4.79
N GLN A 28 17.18 -27.24 -4.93
CA GLN A 28 16.87 -28.14 -6.04
C GLN A 28 15.57 -27.75 -6.78
N THR A 29 14.56 -27.28 -6.05
CA THR A 29 13.28 -26.85 -6.61
C THR A 29 13.42 -25.54 -7.37
N ASP A 30 12.83 -25.46 -8.58
CA ASP A 30 12.63 -24.20 -9.28
C ASP A 30 11.39 -23.50 -8.72
N VAL A 31 11.55 -22.26 -8.23
CA VAL A 31 10.43 -21.48 -7.68
C VAL A 31 9.31 -21.29 -8.71
N GLY A 32 9.65 -21.23 -10.00
CA GLY A 32 8.69 -21.10 -11.09
C GLY A 32 7.78 -22.31 -11.23
N ASP A 33 8.27 -23.53 -10.99
CA ASP A 33 7.47 -24.75 -11.03
C ASP A 33 6.40 -24.72 -9.93
N ILE A 34 6.79 -24.32 -8.71
CA ILE A 34 5.86 -24.17 -7.59
C ILE A 34 4.81 -23.08 -7.89
N ILE A 35 5.23 -21.94 -8.43
CA ILE A 35 4.30 -20.86 -8.81
C ILE A 35 3.30 -21.35 -9.86
N GLU A 36 3.76 -22.09 -10.88
CA GLU A 36 2.89 -22.63 -11.93
C GLU A 36 1.89 -23.66 -11.37
N GLU A 37 2.31 -24.45 -10.38
CA GLU A 37 1.48 -25.44 -9.71
C GLU A 37 0.39 -24.80 -8.82
N ILE A 38 0.76 -23.85 -7.96
CA ILE A 38 -0.15 -23.38 -6.89
C ILE A 38 -0.94 -22.11 -7.27
N LEU A 39 -0.46 -21.30 -8.22
CA LEU A 39 -1.10 -20.01 -8.56
C LEU A 39 -1.95 -20.07 -9.85
N PRO A 40 -2.99 -19.23 -9.95
CA PRO A 40 -3.72 -19.03 -11.19
C PRO A 40 -2.81 -18.70 -12.38
N LYS A 41 -3.09 -19.32 -13.53
CA LYS A 41 -2.27 -19.20 -14.75
C LYS A 41 -2.00 -17.76 -15.20
N TYR A 42 -2.94 -16.83 -14.96
CA TYR A 42 -2.74 -15.43 -15.35
C TYR A 42 -1.71 -14.72 -14.46
N LEU A 43 -1.64 -15.04 -13.17
CA LEU A 43 -0.61 -14.49 -12.25
C LEU A 43 0.78 -14.97 -12.65
N TYR A 44 0.93 -16.27 -12.94
CA TYR A 44 2.18 -16.82 -13.45
C TYR A 44 2.61 -16.16 -14.77
N ARG A 45 1.69 -15.98 -15.72
CA ARG A 45 2.01 -15.43 -17.06
C ARG A 45 2.33 -13.94 -17.06
N GLU A 46 1.58 -13.16 -16.29
CA GLU A 46 1.59 -11.70 -16.39
C GLU A 46 2.35 -11.03 -15.24
N GLN A 47 2.44 -11.71 -14.09
CA GLN A 47 2.92 -11.14 -12.82
C GLN A 47 4.00 -12.02 -12.16
N TYR A 48 4.72 -12.82 -12.96
CA TYR A 48 5.74 -13.79 -12.50
C TYR A 48 6.73 -13.21 -11.49
N HIS A 49 7.41 -12.11 -11.83
CA HIS A 49 8.43 -11.50 -10.96
C HIS A 49 7.88 -11.07 -9.61
N LYS A 50 6.62 -10.65 -9.57
CA LYS A 50 5.95 -10.28 -8.33
C LYS A 50 5.65 -11.51 -7.47
N CYS A 51 5.19 -12.60 -8.10
CA CYS A 51 4.98 -13.88 -7.42
C CYS A 51 6.28 -14.40 -6.78
N VAL A 52 7.38 -14.42 -7.54
CA VAL A 52 8.71 -14.83 -7.02
C VAL A 52 9.11 -13.95 -5.84
N LYS A 53 9.05 -12.62 -6.00
CA LYS A 53 9.42 -11.67 -4.95
C LYS A 53 8.60 -11.87 -3.67
N THR A 54 7.30 -12.11 -3.80
CA THR A 54 6.42 -12.33 -2.64
C THR A 54 6.71 -13.65 -1.94
N ILE A 55 7.01 -14.73 -2.66
CA ILE A 55 7.45 -16.00 -2.04
C ILE A 55 8.77 -15.83 -1.30
N GLU A 56 9.73 -15.10 -1.89
CA GLU A 56 10.99 -14.75 -1.22
C GLU A 56 10.74 -13.91 0.04
N GLU A 57 9.86 -12.90 -0.04
CA GLU A 57 9.45 -12.09 1.11
C GLU A 57 8.85 -12.96 2.22
N LEU A 58 7.90 -13.86 1.91
CA LEU A 58 7.34 -14.80 2.88
C LEU A 58 8.43 -15.65 3.56
N TYR A 59 9.40 -16.16 2.79
CA TYR A 59 10.50 -16.96 3.35
C TYR A 59 11.43 -16.15 4.26
N TYR A 60 11.83 -14.95 3.84
CA TYR A 60 12.69 -14.10 4.66
C TYR A 60 11.95 -13.55 5.88
N TRP A 61 10.69 -13.13 5.73
CA TRP A 61 9.89 -12.56 6.80
C TRP A 61 9.58 -13.60 7.88
N THR A 62 9.31 -14.85 7.51
CA THR A 62 9.10 -15.93 8.50
C THR A 62 10.35 -16.23 9.33
N GLY A 63 11.55 -16.02 8.76
CA GLY A 63 12.83 -16.16 9.47
C GLY A 63 13.33 -14.90 10.21
N ASP A 64 12.68 -13.75 10.02
CA ASP A 64 13.09 -12.46 10.58
C ASP A 64 12.60 -12.27 12.02
N LYS A 65 13.19 -11.32 12.77
CA LYS A 65 12.77 -10.89 14.11
C LYS A 65 11.82 -9.68 14.10
N PHE A 66 11.76 -8.91 13.01
CA PHE A 66 10.83 -7.77 12.89
C PHE A 66 9.43 -8.24 12.47
N TYR A 67 8.39 -7.58 12.98
CA TYR A 67 7.02 -7.85 12.53
C TYR A 67 6.78 -7.24 11.16
N HIS A 68 6.21 -8.05 10.25
CA HIS A 68 5.83 -7.67 8.90
C HIS A 68 4.33 -7.91 8.70
N GLU A 69 3.63 -6.89 8.23
CA GLU A 69 2.23 -7.00 7.84
C GLU A 69 2.14 -7.49 6.40
N MET A 70 1.24 -8.45 6.17
CA MET A 70 0.94 -8.91 4.82
C MET A 70 0.08 -7.88 4.09
N ASN A 71 0.24 -7.82 2.77
CA ASN A 71 -0.78 -7.25 1.89
C ASN A 71 -1.53 -8.39 1.18
N ALA A 72 -2.58 -8.04 0.44
CA ALA A 72 -3.39 -8.99 -0.33
C ALA A 72 -2.59 -10.00 -1.17
N PHE A 73 -1.47 -9.58 -1.76
CA PHE A 73 -0.63 -10.45 -2.59
C PHE A 73 0.11 -11.50 -1.75
N HIS A 74 0.59 -11.11 -0.56
CA HIS A 74 1.20 -12.04 0.40
C HIS A 74 0.16 -13.02 0.95
N GLU A 75 -1.01 -12.52 1.33
CA GLU A 75 -2.09 -13.35 1.89
C GLU A 75 -2.53 -14.42 0.90
N PHE A 76 -2.80 -14.03 -0.34
CA PHE A 76 -3.22 -14.96 -1.39
C PHE A 76 -2.17 -16.04 -1.68
N ILE A 77 -0.90 -15.66 -1.80
CA ILE A 77 0.18 -16.61 -2.08
C ILE A 77 0.40 -17.54 -0.89
N LEU A 78 0.40 -17.01 0.34
CA LEU A 78 0.52 -17.84 1.54
C LEU A 78 -0.65 -18.82 1.66
N TYR A 79 -1.87 -18.37 1.38
CA TYR A 79 -3.05 -19.24 1.37
C TYR A 79 -2.88 -20.37 0.35
N LYS A 80 -2.46 -20.06 -0.89
CA LYS A 80 -2.23 -21.09 -1.92
C LYS A 80 -1.12 -22.05 -1.56
N PHE A 81 -0.09 -21.57 -0.88
CA PHE A 81 0.96 -22.44 -0.36
C PHE A 81 0.47 -23.32 0.80
N ILE A 82 -0.39 -22.81 1.69
CA ILE A 82 -1.02 -23.61 2.76
C ILE A 82 -1.89 -24.71 2.15
N ASP A 83 -2.71 -24.39 1.15
CA ASP A 83 -3.57 -25.34 0.43
C ASP A 83 -2.73 -26.48 -0.17
N TYR A 84 -1.65 -26.12 -0.86
CA TYR A 84 -0.66 -27.08 -1.37
C TYR A 84 -0.05 -27.96 -0.26
N MET A 85 0.37 -27.37 0.86
CA MET A 85 0.94 -28.12 1.99
C MET A 85 -0.10 -29.05 2.65
N GLY A 86 -1.36 -28.64 2.70
CA GLY A 86 -2.46 -29.45 3.22
C GLY A 86 -2.76 -30.66 2.33
N ASP A 87 -2.69 -30.50 1.01
CA ASP A 87 -2.79 -31.62 0.08
C ASP A 87 -1.59 -32.56 0.19
N LEU A 88 -0.37 -32.02 0.29
CA LEU A 88 0.83 -32.81 0.52
C LEU A 88 0.77 -33.62 1.83
N GLN A 89 0.20 -33.05 2.89
CA GLN A 89 -0.01 -33.75 4.16
C GLN A 89 -0.92 -34.97 4.03
N LYS A 90 -1.97 -34.88 3.21
CA LYS A 90 -2.89 -36.02 2.95
C LYS A 90 -2.18 -37.16 2.21
N GLU A 91 -1.24 -36.82 1.34
CA GLU A 91 -0.55 -37.79 0.50
C GLU A 91 0.68 -38.42 1.16
N LEU A 92 1.27 -37.76 2.16
CA LEU A 92 2.54 -38.16 2.77
C LEU A 92 2.37 -38.65 4.22
N PRO A 93 2.40 -39.97 4.48
CA PRO A 93 2.21 -40.52 5.84
C PRO A 93 3.23 -40.03 6.88
N ASP A 94 4.43 -39.66 6.44
CA ASP A 94 5.52 -39.16 7.27
C ASP A 94 5.59 -37.63 7.35
N PHE A 95 4.56 -36.91 6.88
CA PHE A 95 4.55 -35.45 6.77
C PHE A 95 4.97 -34.77 8.08
N ASN A 96 4.34 -35.13 9.20
CA ASN A 96 4.63 -34.50 10.49
C ASN A 96 6.09 -34.72 10.93
N ARG A 97 6.68 -35.87 10.57
CA ARG A 97 8.09 -36.18 10.86
C ARG A 97 9.05 -35.36 10.01
N LEU A 98 8.70 -35.08 8.76
CA LEU A 98 9.55 -34.40 7.79
C LEU A 98 9.46 -32.87 7.90
N TYR A 99 8.25 -32.33 8.07
CA TYR A 99 7.96 -30.90 7.97
C TYR A 99 7.91 -30.16 9.30
N PHE A 100 7.86 -30.89 10.43
CA PHE A 100 7.93 -30.29 11.77
C PHE A 100 9.21 -30.73 12.48
N ASN A 101 10.24 -29.89 12.34
CA ASN A 101 11.51 -30.10 13.02
C ASN A 101 11.39 -29.94 14.54
N GLU A 102 12.47 -30.27 15.25
CA GLU A 102 12.54 -30.19 16.72
C GLU A 102 12.13 -28.82 17.27
N ARG A 103 12.55 -27.73 16.60
CA ARG A 103 12.19 -26.37 17.02
C ARG A 103 10.70 -26.10 16.87
N CYS A 104 10.07 -26.55 15.77
CA CYS A 104 8.63 -26.44 15.60
C CYS A 104 7.90 -27.17 16.72
N ARG A 105 8.30 -28.40 17.03
CA ARG A 105 7.69 -29.22 18.09
C ARG A 105 7.78 -28.58 19.48
N ILE A 106 8.92 -27.96 19.79
CA ILE A 106 9.10 -27.21 21.05
C ILE A 106 8.13 -26.02 21.10
N LEU A 107 8.08 -25.20 20.05
CA LEU A 107 7.22 -24.02 20.01
C LEU A 107 5.73 -24.37 20.01
N ILE A 108 5.33 -25.45 19.33
CA ILE A 108 3.96 -25.98 19.34
C ILE A 108 3.60 -26.35 20.78
N LYS A 109 4.43 -27.14 21.45
CA LYS A 109 4.19 -27.52 22.84
C LYS A 109 4.08 -26.31 23.78
N GLU A 110 4.96 -25.32 23.63
CA GLU A 110 4.89 -24.09 24.41
C GLU A 110 3.62 -23.27 24.12
N ALA A 111 3.15 -23.25 22.88
CA ALA A 111 1.92 -22.58 22.48
C ALA A 111 0.68 -23.31 23.04
N SER A 112 0.61 -24.63 22.86
CA SER A 112 -0.47 -25.47 23.39
C SER A 112 -0.55 -25.40 24.92
N GLN A 113 0.59 -25.33 25.62
CA GLN A 113 0.61 -25.15 27.07
C GLN A 113 0.11 -23.78 27.55
N LYS A 114 0.24 -22.73 26.73
CA LYS A 114 -0.28 -21.40 27.07
C LYS A 114 -1.79 -21.33 26.91
N ASP A 115 -2.35 -22.06 25.94
CA ASP A 115 -3.78 -22.11 25.69
C ASP A 115 -4.50 -23.14 26.58
N PHE A 116 -3.76 -24.10 27.14
CA PHE A 116 -4.32 -25.13 27.99
C PHE A 116 -4.77 -24.56 29.34
N GLU A 117 -6.07 -24.69 29.60
CA GLU A 117 -6.68 -24.46 30.91
C GLU A 117 -7.01 -25.82 31.56
N GLU A 118 -6.73 -26.02 32.86
CA GLU A 118 -6.95 -27.32 33.53
C GLU A 118 -8.41 -27.81 33.49
N ASP A 119 -9.37 -26.89 33.32
CA ASP A 119 -10.80 -27.17 33.18
C ASP A 119 -11.27 -27.17 31.70
N SER A 120 -10.35 -27.16 30.73
CA SER A 120 -10.67 -27.19 29.29
C SER A 120 -11.33 -28.52 28.88
N GLU A 121 -12.26 -28.45 27.93
CA GLU A 121 -12.84 -29.64 27.28
C GLU A 121 -11.80 -30.39 26.43
N PHE A 122 -10.70 -29.74 26.05
CA PHE A 122 -9.64 -30.29 25.23
C PHE A 122 -8.41 -30.65 26.06
N SER A 123 -7.85 -31.81 25.78
CA SER A 123 -6.55 -32.23 26.30
C SER A 123 -5.40 -31.42 25.68
N LEU A 124 -4.27 -31.38 26.37
CA LEU A 124 -3.05 -30.76 25.84
C LEU A 124 -2.62 -31.39 24.50
N GLU A 125 -2.84 -32.69 24.32
CA GLU A 125 -2.54 -33.41 23.08
C GLU A 125 -3.41 -32.92 21.92
N GLU A 126 -4.72 -32.73 22.13
CA GLU A 126 -5.63 -32.16 21.13
C GLU A 126 -5.26 -30.71 20.76
N HIS A 127 -4.79 -29.93 21.73
CA HIS A 127 -4.24 -28.60 21.44
C HIS A 127 -2.97 -28.67 20.57
N GLU A 128 -2.06 -29.63 20.82
CA GLU A 128 -0.89 -29.84 19.97
C GLU A 128 -1.27 -30.33 18.56
N GLU A 129 -2.23 -31.25 18.46
CA GLU A 129 -2.73 -31.79 17.18
C GLU A 129 -3.25 -30.69 16.25
N SER A 130 -3.91 -29.65 16.79
CA SER A 130 -4.39 -28.51 15.99
C SER A 130 -3.27 -27.79 15.23
N PHE A 131 -2.06 -27.72 15.79
CA PHE A 131 -0.90 -27.14 15.09
C PHE A 131 -0.33 -28.07 14.03
N TYR A 132 -0.53 -29.38 14.15
CA TYR A 132 -0.05 -30.32 13.15
C TYR A 132 -1.01 -30.43 11.97
N ASP A 133 -2.27 -30.06 12.13
CA ASP A 133 -3.26 -30.12 11.04
C ASP A 133 -3.23 -28.85 10.18
N VAL A 134 -2.59 -28.96 9.01
CA VAL A 134 -2.42 -27.85 8.07
C VAL A 134 -3.76 -27.39 7.48
N PHE A 135 -4.78 -28.26 7.47
CA PHE A 135 -6.10 -27.95 6.93
C PHE A 135 -6.78 -26.77 7.66
N TYR A 136 -6.54 -26.62 8.97
CA TYR A 136 -7.14 -25.57 9.78
C TYR A 136 -6.38 -24.23 9.76
N TYR A 137 -5.20 -24.19 9.15
CA TYR A 137 -4.36 -22.99 9.15
C TYR A 137 -5.05 -21.75 8.57
N PRO A 138 -5.83 -21.84 7.47
CA PRO A 138 -6.52 -20.66 6.96
C PRO A 138 -7.46 -20.01 7.98
N ASP A 139 -8.15 -20.80 8.79
CA ASP A 139 -9.11 -20.31 9.80
C ASP A 139 -8.41 -19.60 10.98
N VAL A 140 -7.13 -19.94 11.22
CA VAL A 140 -6.35 -19.39 12.35
C VAL A 140 -5.52 -18.17 11.95
N LEU A 141 -5.06 -18.14 10.69
CA LEU A 141 -4.00 -17.21 10.29
C LEU A 141 -4.49 -15.96 9.59
N PHE A 142 -5.67 -16.01 8.98
CA PHE A 142 -6.23 -14.92 8.19
C PHE A 142 -7.44 -14.31 8.89
N THR A 143 -7.59 -13.00 8.76
CA THR A 143 -8.79 -12.28 9.23
C THR A 143 -10.00 -12.65 8.37
N ASP A 144 -9.80 -12.77 7.06
CA ASP A 144 -10.78 -13.20 6.08
C ASP A 144 -10.06 -13.84 4.88
N THR A 145 -10.84 -14.45 3.98
CA THR A 145 -10.34 -15.07 2.75
C THR A 145 -11.06 -14.51 1.53
N ASP A 146 -11.43 -13.24 1.57
CA ASP A 146 -12.25 -12.60 0.52
C ASP A 146 -11.56 -12.62 -0.86
N PHE A 147 -10.23 -12.70 -0.89
CA PHE A 147 -9.45 -12.88 -2.13
C PHE A 147 -9.86 -14.13 -2.92
N LEU A 148 -10.47 -15.15 -2.29
CA LEU A 148 -10.99 -16.33 -2.99
C LEU A 148 -12.19 -16.01 -3.88
N MET A 149 -12.86 -14.87 -3.65
CA MET A 149 -14.01 -14.42 -4.41
C MET A 149 -13.68 -13.32 -5.43
N ILE A 150 -12.39 -13.00 -5.63
CA ILE A 150 -11.98 -11.82 -6.40
C ILE A 150 -12.54 -11.78 -7.83
N ASP A 151 -12.62 -12.94 -8.49
CA ASP A 151 -13.19 -13.09 -9.82
C ASP A 151 -14.69 -12.78 -9.83
N THR A 152 -15.41 -13.32 -8.85
CA THR A 152 -16.85 -13.11 -8.65
C THR A 152 -17.14 -11.65 -8.34
N LEU A 153 -16.39 -11.06 -7.40
CA LEU A 153 -16.54 -9.66 -7.01
C LEU A 153 -16.28 -8.71 -8.20
N TYR A 154 -15.16 -8.90 -8.91
CA TYR A 154 -14.85 -8.10 -10.10
C TYR A 154 -15.93 -8.23 -11.19
N ASN A 155 -16.35 -9.47 -11.50
CA ASN A 155 -17.32 -9.71 -12.56
C ASN A 155 -18.70 -9.12 -12.22
N GLN A 156 -19.13 -9.19 -10.97
CA GLN A 156 -20.37 -8.56 -10.51
C GLN A 156 -20.28 -7.03 -10.55
N ARG A 157 -19.16 -6.43 -10.10
CA ARG A 157 -18.92 -4.99 -10.18
C ARG A 157 -18.93 -4.50 -11.62
N LYS A 158 -18.38 -5.27 -12.58
CA LYS A 158 -18.46 -5.00 -14.02
C LYS A 158 -19.88 -4.97 -14.57
N LEU A 159 -20.80 -5.73 -13.96
CA LEU A 159 -22.24 -5.72 -14.27
C LEU A 159 -23.03 -4.66 -13.49
N GLY A 160 -22.35 -3.81 -12.70
CA GLY A 160 -22.96 -2.78 -11.86
C GLY A 160 -23.57 -3.31 -10.57
N ASN A 161 -23.22 -4.54 -10.16
CA ASN A 161 -23.74 -5.18 -8.95
C ASN A 161 -22.65 -5.24 -7.86
N ILE A 162 -22.80 -4.44 -6.81
CA ILE A 162 -21.89 -4.39 -5.65
C ILE A 162 -22.55 -4.94 -4.37
N ASN A 163 -23.64 -5.71 -4.51
CA ASN A 163 -24.42 -6.18 -3.35
C ASN A 163 -23.61 -7.10 -2.43
N ILE A 164 -22.74 -7.95 -2.98
CA ILE A 164 -21.91 -8.86 -2.19
C ILE A 164 -20.88 -8.06 -1.38
N GLU A 165 -20.17 -7.12 -2.03
CA GLU A 165 -19.23 -6.21 -1.39
C GLU A 165 -19.89 -5.48 -0.21
N ASN A 166 -21.07 -4.88 -0.45
CA ASN A 166 -21.80 -4.15 0.58
C ASN A 166 -22.34 -5.03 1.71
N SER A 167 -22.80 -6.25 1.40
CA SER A 167 -23.43 -7.13 2.39
C SER A 167 -22.40 -7.77 3.33
N LEU A 168 -21.21 -8.06 2.79
CA LEU A 168 -20.14 -8.73 3.50
C LEU A 168 -19.05 -7.76 4.00
N GLY A 169 -19.10 -6.49 3.60
CA GLY A 169 -18.09 -5.49 3.97
C GLY A 169 -16.77 -5.64 3.23
N ILE A 170 -16.77 -6.30 2.07
CA ILE A 170 -15.55 -6.64 1.33
C ILE A 170 -15.02 -5.41 0.60
N ASN A 171 -13.74 -5.12 0.78
CA ASN A 171 -13.04 -4.08 0.01
C ASN A 171 -12.24 -4.71 -1.14
N ILE A 172 -12.83 -4.83 -2.33
CA ILE A 172 -12.13 -5.38 -3.50
C ILE A 172 -10.89 -4.56 -3.90
N ASP A 173 -10.83 -3.27 -3.56
CA ASP A 173 -9.70 -2.42 -3.91
C ASP A 173 -8.42 -2.82 -3.14
N TYR A 174 -8.56 -3.48 -1.98
CA TYR A 174 -7.43 -4.09 -1.26
C TYR A 174 -6.80 -5.25 -2.06
N TYR A 175 -7.64 -6.03 -2.74
CA TYR A 175 -7.24 -7.17 -3.59
C TYR A 175 -6.85 -6.77 -5.01
N PHE A 176 -6.84 -5.48 -5.33
CA PHE A 176 -6.67 -4.95 -6.68
C PHE A 176 -5.45 -5.52 -7.42
N GLU A 177 -4.33 -5.67 -6.70
CA GLU A 177 -3.07 -6.15 -7.25
C GLU A 177 -3.08 -7.63 -7.66
N LEU A 178 -4.09 -8.40 -7.22
CA LEU A 178 -4.27 -9.80 -7.61
C LEU A 178 -5.00 -9.94 -8.96
N LEU A 179 -5.64 -8.90 -9.48
CA LEU A 179 -6.38 -8.98 -10.75
C LEU A 179 -5.43 -9.16 -11.95
N PRO A 180 -5.92 -9.70 -13.09
CA PRO A 180 -5.19 -9.68 -14.36
C PRO A 180 -4.70 -8.29 -14.77
N ILE A 181 -3.58 -8.19 -15.49
CA ILE A 181 -2.95 -6.89 -15.81
C ILE A 181 -3.86 -6.02 -16.69
N ASP A 182 -4.55 -6.61 -17.67
CA ASP A 182 -5.50 -5.88 -18.52
C ASP A 182 -6.66 -5.28 -17.69
N ILE A 183 -7.09 -6.01 -16.67
CA ILE A 183 -8.09 -5.56 -15.71
C ILE A 183 -7.52 -4.46 -14.82
N GLN A 184 -6.30 -4.62 -14.29
CA GLN A 184 -5.64 -3.58 -13.51
C GLN A 184 -5.49 -2.29 -14.30
N GLU A 185 -5.11 -2.38 -15.58
CA GLU A 185 -5.02 -1.22 -16.47
C GLU A 185 -6.39 -0.59 -16.70
N GLN A 186 -7.44 -1.38 -16.95
CA GLN A 186 -8.81 -0.88 -17.08
C GLN A 186 -9.31 -0.21 -15.79
N TYR A 187 -9.05 -0.80 -14.63
CA TYR A 187 -9.40 -0.24 -13.32
C TYR A 187 -8.59 1.03 -13.05
N LYS A 188 -7.31 1.09 -13.39
CA LYS A 188 -6.53 2.35 -13.34
C LYS A 188 -7.20 3.40 -14.25
N THR A 189 -7.61 3.06 -15.46
CA THR A 189 -8.28 4.02 -16.35
C THR A 189 -9.72 4.40 -15.93
N LYS A 190 -10.39 3.59 -15.09
CA LYS A 190 -11.78 3.83 -14.61
C LYS A 190 -11.88 4.31 -13.15
N HIS A 191 -10.84 4.10 -12.34
CA HIS A 191 -10.76 4.38 -10.90
C HIS A 191 -9.42 5.01 -10.47
N ILE A 192 -8.53 5.43 -11.39
CA ILE A 192 -7.61 6.52 -11.03
C ILE A 192 -8.51 7.72 -10.81
N THR A 193 -8.85 7.92 -9.55
CA THR A 193 -9.47 9.15 -9.11
C THR A 193 -8.54 10.28 -9.50
N LEU A 194 -9.09 11.44 -9.80
CA LEU A 194 -8.31 12.66 -10.04
C LEU A 194 -7.26 12.87 -8.93
N THR A 195 -7.55 12.46 -7.69
CA THR A 195 -6.61 12.44 -6.56
C THR A 195 -5.41 11.51 -6.80
N GLY A 196 -5.63 10.29 -7.29
CA GLY A 196 -4.56 9.35 -7.66
C GLY A 196 -3.73 9.83 -8.85
N GLU A 197 -4.37 10.50 -9.80
CA GLU A 197 -3.75 11.12 -10.97
C GLU A 197 -2.80 12.27 -10.56
N VAL A 198 -3.27 13.14 -9.66
CA VAL A 198 -2.47 14.22 -9.05
C VAL A 198 -1.33 13.65 -8.20
N SER A 199 -1.57 12.59 -7.42
CA SER A 199 -0.53 11.94 -6.62
C SER A 199 0.58 11.36 -7.50
N SER A 200 0.22 10.73 -8.63
CA SER A 200 1.18 10.18 -9.59
C SER A 200 2.00 11.28 -10.26
N MET A 201 1.37 12.39 -10.62
CA MET A 201 2.05 13.57 -11.15
C MET A 201 3.03 14.16 -10.12
N LEU A 202 2.61 14.32 -8.86
CA LEU A 202 3.48 14.86 -7.80
C LEU A 202 4.68 13.95 -7.52
N LYS A 203 4.48 12.62 -7.58
CA LYS A 203 5.57 11.65 -7.51
C LYS A 203 6.56 11.86 -8.65
N TYR A 204 6.08 11.98 -9.88
CA TYR A 204 6.92 12.27 -11.05
C TYR A 204 7.70 13.59 -10.87
N ILE A 205 7.03 14.67 -10.45
CA ILE A 205 7.69 15.97 -10.18
C ILE A 205 8.79 15.80 -9.12
N THR A 206 8.49 15.12 -8.02
CA THR A 206 9.43 14.88 -6.91
C THR A 206 10.65 14.10 -7.37
N GLU A 207 10.48 13.09 -8.21
CA GLU A 207 11.60 12.34 -8.80
C GLU A 207 12.46 13.23 -9.72
N ARG A 208 11.83 14.10 -10.53
CA ARG A 208 12.55 15.06 -11.40
C ARG A 208 13.26 16.15 -10.60
N LEU A 209 12.75 16.53 -9.44
CA LEU A 209 13.43 17.42 -8.48
C LEU A 209 14.63 16.72 -7.81
N LYS A 210 14.42 15.49 -7.33
CA LYS A 210 15.41 14.72 -6.57
C LYS A 210 16.56 14.16 -7.41
N TYR A 211 16.27 13.67 -8.61
CA TYR A 211 17.26 13.04 -9.49
C TYR A 211 17.53 13.83 -10.77
N GLY A 212 16.58 14.67 -11.24
CA GLY A 212 16.71 15.47 -12.46
C GLY A 212 17.27 16.90 -12.26
N ASN A 213 17.04 17.79 -13.22
CA ASN A 213 17.48 19.20 -13.13
C ASN A 213 16.31 20.17 -12.86
N LEU A 214 15.12 19.65 -12.52
CA LEU A 214 13.90 20.45 -12.44
C LEU A 214 13.99 21.54 -11.35
N TYR A 215 14.71 21.29 -10.26
CA TYR A 215 14.90 22.25 -9.17
C TYR A 215 15.49 23.59 -9.65
N LYS A 216 16.29 23.58 -10.73
CA LYS A 216 16.94 24.78 -11.28
C LYS A 216 15.94 25.83 -11.78
N LEU A 217 14.74 25.42 -12.19
CA LEU A 217 13.70 26.36 -12.65
C LEU A 217 13.14 27.23 -11.52
N PHE A 218 13.34 26.80 -10.26
CA PHE A 218 12.83 27.48 -9.07
C PHE A 218 13.86 28.43 -8.43
N TRP A 219 14.98 28.68 -9.10
CA TRP A 219 15.99 29.65 -8.69
C TRP A 219 16.22 30.68 -9.78
N GLU A 220 16.34 31.94 -9.38
CA GLU A 220 16.84 33.02 -10.23
C GLU A 220 18.19 33.48 -9.64
N ASN A 221 19.28 33.08 -10.30
CA ASN A 221 20.64 33.19 -9.75
C ASN A 221 20.79 32.42 -8.40
N GLU A 222 21.00 33.15 -7.32
CA GLU A 222 21.12 32.63 -5.95
C GLU A 222 19.83 32.80 -5.13
N ASP A 223 18.78 33.38 -5.71
CA ASP A 223 17.55 33.69 -4.99
C ASP A 223 16.42 32.71 -5.34
N PRO A 224 15.67 32.19 -4.33
CA PRO A 224 14.45 31.45 -4.55
C PRO A 224 13.41 32.26 -5.31
N VAL A 225 12.77 31.68 -6.33
CA VAL A 225 11.68 32.36 -7.04
C VAL A 225 10.48 32.66 -6.13
N ARG A 226 9.64 33.60 -6.55
CA ARG A 226 8.38 33.95 -5.87
C ARG A 226 7.34 32.84 -6.05
N GLU A 227 6.38 32.75 -5.12
CA GLU A 227 5.31 31.74 -5.14
C GLU A 227 4.53 31.74 -6.47
N GLU A 228 4.23 32.91 -7.02
CA GLU A 228 3.60 33.08 -8.35
C GLU A 228 4.39 32.38 -9.48
N ARG A 229 5.73 32.42 -9.44
CA ARG A 229 6.58 31.73 -10.43
C ARG A 229 6.53 30.22 -10.23
N ILE A 230 6.47 29.75 -8.98
CA ILE A 230 6.32 28.32 -8.65
C ILE A 230 4.99 27.81 -9.24
N GLN A 231 3.91 28.55 -9.01
CA GLN A 231 2.58 28.27 -9.56
C GLN A 231 2.63 28.21 -11.09
N LEU A 232 3.20 29.21 -11.77
CA LEU A 232 3.31 29.22 -13.23
C LEU A 232 4.08 28.01 -13.79
N ILE A 233 5.19 27.62 -13.14
CA ILE A 233 5.96 26.44 -13.57
C ILE A 233 5.12 25.17 -13.40
N LEU A 234 4.44 25.02 -12.26
CA LEU A 234 3.62 23.85 -11.98
C LEU A 234 2.39 23.79 -12.89
N GLU A 235 1.76 24.92 -13.22
CA GLU A 235 0.67 25.02 -14.21
C GLU A 235 1.10 24.42 -15.54
N ASN A 236 2.24 24.85 -16.09
CA ASN A 236 2.75 24.34 -17.37
C ASN A 236 3.07 22.84 -17.31
N ILE A 237 3.54 22.34 -16.16
CA ILE A 237 3.78 20.90 -15.97
C ILE A 237 2.46 20.14 -15.89
N MET A 238 1.46 20.67 -15.15
CA MET A 238 0.13 20.09 -15.04
C MET A 238 -0.56 20.04 -16.40
N ASP A 239 -0.58 21.15 -17.14
CA ASP A 239 -1.17 21.22 -18.47
C ASP A 239 -0.55 20.19 -19.41
N ALA A 240 0.78 20.07 -19.41
CA ALA A 240 1.47 19.07 -20.22
C ALA A 240 1.18 17.63 -19.78
N TYR A 241 1.12 17.39 -18.47
CA TYR A 241 0.87 16.06 -17.90
C TYR A 241 -0.57 15.60 -18.20
N PHE A 242 -1.54 16.50 -18.07
CA PHE A 242 -2.97 16.22 -18.19
C PHE A 242 -3.56 16.48 -19.59
N TYR A 243 -2.76 16.90 -20.58
CA TYR A 243 -3.20 17.33 -21.91
C TYR A 243 -4.23 16.41 -22.59
N ASN A 244 -4.12 15.08 -22.43
CA ASN A 244 -5.03 14.09 -23.02
C ASN A 244 -5.90 13.34 -21.98
N GLN A 245 -5.96 13.82 -20.74
CA GLN A 245 -6.60 13.11 -19.62
C GLN A 245 -7.99 13.66 -19.24
N ALA A 246 -8.54 14.58 -20.06
CA ALA A 246 -9.83 15.24 -19.82
C ALA A 246 -9.96 15.89 -18.43
N VAL A 247 -8.84 16.37 -17.88
CA VAL A 247 -8.77 17.14 -16.63
C VAL A 247 -8.74 18.62 -16.97
N GLU A 248 -9.72 19.37 -16.45
CA GLU A 248 -9.77 20.82 -16.51
C GLU A 248 -8.98 21.40 -15.33
N ILE A 249 -7.99 22.25 -15.64
CA ILE A 249 -7.17 22.95 -14.65
C ILE A 249 -7.59 24.42 -14.63
N THR A 250 -8.03 24.91 -13.48
CA THR A 250 -8.30 26.33 -13.24
C THR A 250 -7.27 26.86 -12.25
N ARG A 251 -6.33 27.68 -12.73
CA ARG A 251 -5.44 28.44 -11.85
C ARG A 251 -6.21 29.56 -11.15
N GLU A 252 -5.81 29.86 -9.92
CA GLU A 252 -6.24 31.07 -9.23
C GLU A 252 -7.77 31.15 -9.05
N ALA A 253 -8.39 30.00 -8.79
CA ALA A 253 -9.83 29.82 -8.77
C ALA A 253 -10.49 30.52 -7.58
N MET A 254 -11.52 31.31 -7.84
CA MET A 254 -12.31 31.98 -6.81
C MET A 254 -13.29 30.98 -6.17
N LEU A 255 -13.15 30.74 -4.86
CA LEU A 255 -13.99 29.84 -4.07
C LEU A 255 -14.49 30.58 -2.83
N GLY A 256 -15.82 30.79 -2.73
CA GLY A 256 -16.52 31.29 -1.53
C GLY A 256 -15.81 32.41 -0.75
N ASN A 257 -14.88 32.01 0.13
CA ASN A 257 -14.15 32.87 1.06
C ASN A 257 -12.74 33.30 0.59
N GLY A 258 -12.33 33.00 -0.65
CA GLY A 258 -11.01 33.40 -1.16
C GLY A 258 -10.62 32.76 -2.48
N LYS A 259 -9.31 32.66 -2.72
CA LYS A 259 -8.71 32.25 -3.99
C LYS A 259 -7.76 31.09 -3.72
N VAL A 260 -7.99 29.95 -4.36
CA VAL A 260 -7.12 28.77 -4.28
C VAL A 260 -6.15 28.78 -5.46
N ASP A 261 -4.94 28.24 -5.27
CA ASP A 261 -3.92 28.25 -6.31
C ASP A 261 -4.33 27.44 -7.55
N PHE A 262 -4.84 26.22 -7.35
CA PHE A 262 -5.41 25.42 -8.43
C PHE A 262 -6.67 24.66 -8.01
N LYS A 263 -7.60 24.60 -8.95
CA LYS A 263 -8.73 23.69 -8.94
C LYS A 263 -8.61 22.78 -10.14
N LEU A 264 -8.61 21.47 -9.89
CA LEU A 264 -8.65 20.45 -10.92
C LEU A 264 -10.04 19.80 -10.91
N TYR A 265 -10.55 19.54 -12.11
CA TYR A 265 -11.85 18.95 -12.31
C TYR A 265 -11.79 17.89 -13.41
N LYS A 266 -12.39 16.73 -13.17
CA LYS A 266 -12.51 15.67 -14.16
C LYS A 266 -13.97 15.24 -14.25
N ASN A 267 -14.56 15.46 -15.43
CA ASN A 267 -15.95 15.08 -15.68
C ASN A 267 -16.03 13.59 -16.02
N THR A 268 -16.16 12.76 -14.98
CA THR A 268 -16.48 11.33 -15.07
C THR A 268 -17.85 11.05 -14.43
N ASN A 269 -18.29 9.79 -14.41
CA ASN A 269 -19.54 9.38 -13.75
C ASN A 269 -19.60 9.73 -12.23
N GLU A 270 -18.46 10.08 -11.62
CA GLU A 270 -18.33 10.37 -10.17
C GLU A 270 -18.03 11.86 -9.85
N ASP A 271 -17.96 12.75 -10.86
CA ASP A 271 -17.79 14.21 -10.72
C ASP A 271 -16.61 14.62 -9.81
N GLU A 272 -15.40 14.27 -10.20
CA GLU A 272 -14.20 14.37 -9.34
C GLU A 272 -13.55 15.75 -9.33
N LYS A 273 -13.22 16.23 -8.12
CA LYS A 273 -12.70 17.57 -7.89
C LYS A 273 -11.56 17.55 -6.86
N VAL A 274 -10.47 18.23 -7.19
CA VAL A 274 -9.28 18.34 -6.34
C VAL A 274 -8.84 19.79 -6.24
N LEU A 275 -8.49 20.22 -5.03
CA LEU A 275 -7.84 21.51 -4.79
C LEU A 275 -6.35 21.32 -4.58
N ILE A 276 -5.52 22.23 -5.09
CA ILE A 276 -4.09 22.26 -4.79
C ILE A 276 -3.75 23.65 -4.31
N GLU A 277 -3.12 23.72 -3.14
CA GLU A 277 -2.60 24.95 -2.54
C GLU A 277 -1.09 24.81 -2.34
N ILE A 278 -0.32 25.84 -2.70
CA ILE A 278 1.13 25.85 -2.56
C ILE A 278 1.53 26.94 -1.58
N LYS A 279 2.46 26.61 -0.68
CA LYS A 279 3.08 27.60 0.21
C LYS A 279 4.57 27.39 0.32
N LYS A 280 5.33 28.49 0.24
CA LYS A 280 6.75 28.47 0.64
C LYS A 280 6.86 28.13 2.14
N ALA A 281 7.83 27.30 2.50
CA ALA A 281 8.14 26.95 3.87
C ALA A 281 8.62 28.18 4.67
N LYS A 282 7.68 28.94 5.23
CA LYS A 282 7.91 30.06 6.16
C LYS A 282 6.98 29.90 7.36
N ASN A 283 7.04 30.80 8.36
CA ASN A 283 6.25 30.72 9.60
C ASN A 283 4.70 30.65 9.45
N TYR A 284 4.15 30.61 8.23
CA TYR A 284 2.71 30.61 7.94
C TYR A 284 2.15 29.27 7.45
N VAL A 285 2.96 28.20 7.35
CA VAL A 285 2.52 26.85 6.90
C VAL A 285 1.29 26.38 7.69
N LYS A 286 1.33 26.52 9.02
CA LYS A 286 0.24 26.11 9.91
C LYS A 286 -1.09 26.83 9.63
N LYS A 287 -1.05 28.16 9.41
CA LYS A 287 -2.27 28.97 9.17
C LYS A 287 -2.89 28.70 7.79
N GLY A 288 -2.06 28.44 6.77
CA GLY A 288 -2.53 28.08 5.43
C GLY A 288 -3.20 26.69 5.42
N TYR A 289 -2.55 25.72 6.06
CA TYR A 289 -3.04 24.34 6.17
C TYR A 289 -4.32 24.22 7.01
N GLU A 290 -4.34 24.75 8.24
CA GLU A 290 -5.45 24.50 9.19
C GLU A 290 -6.72 25.31 8.91
N LYS A 291 -6.61 26.43 8.19
CA LYS A 291 -7.73 27.37 8.04
C LYS A 291 -8.15 27.59 6.60
N GLN A 292 -7.23 27.93 5.69
CA GLN A 292 -7.60 28.31 4.32
C GLN A 292 -8.11 27.11 3.51
N LEU A 293 -7.34 26.03 3.46
CA LEU A 293 -7.70 24.88 2.64
C LEU A 293 -8.93 24.14 3.21
N THR A 294 -9.04 24.03 4.53
CA THR A 294 -10.23 23.50 5.22
C THR A 294 -11.47 24.34 4.93
N ASP A 295 -11.39 25.68 4.98
CA ASP A 295 -12.51 26.58 4.64
C ASP A 295 -12.94 26.42 3.16
N TYR A 296 -11.99 26.20 2.24
CA TYR A 296 -12.30 25.93 0.84
C TYR A 296 -13.00 24.58 0.64
N MET A 297 -12.51 23.51 1.28
CA MET A 297 -13.14 22.19 1.19
C MET A 297 -14.57 22.20 1.76
N LEU A 298 -14.77 22.87 2.91
CA LEU A 298 -16.09 23.04 3.54
C LEU A 298 -17.06 23.82 2.65
N SER A 299 -16.63 24.97 2.11
CA SER A 299 -17.50 25.83 1.29
C SER A 299 -17.85 25.23 -0.08
N THR A 300 -17.01 24.34 -0.61
CA THR A 300 -17.18 23.75 -1.94
C THR A 300 -17.67 22.30 -1.93
N LYS A 301 -17.70 21.64 -0.76
CA LYS A 301 -17.94 20.20 -0.56
C LYS A 301 -16.92 19.31 -1.29
N TYR A 302 -15.69 19.80 -1.50
CA TYR A 302 -14.65 19.02 -2.18
C TYR A 302 -14.05 18.05 -1.18
N LYS A 303 -13.94 16.79 -1.59
CA LYS A 303 -13.49 15.71 -0.71
C LYS A 303 -11.98 15.61 -0.62
N ASN A 304 -11.21 16.06 -1.62
CA ASN A 304 -9.76 15.87 -1.66
C ASN A 304 -9.02 17.17 -1.94
N ALA A 305 -7.88 17.37 -1.27
CA ALA A 305 -6.98 18.47 -1.55
C ALA A 305 -5.51 18.09 -1.36
N PHE A 306 -4.62 18.86 -1.98
CA PHE A 306 -3.17 18.76 -1.83
C PHE A 306 -2.60 20.06 -1.29
N TYR A 307 -1.77 19.94 -0.26
CA TYR A 307 -1.03 21.07 0.31
C TYR A 307 0.46 20.88 0.05
N LEU A 308 1.00 21.70 -0.85
CA LEU A 308 2.37 21.58 -1.34
C LEU A 308 3.28 22.57 -0.62
N ILE A 309 4.31 22.06 0.05
CA ILE A 309 5.27 22.87 0.80
C ILE A 309 6.56 23.00 -0.02
N ALA A 310 6.85 24.21 -0.47
CA ALA A 310 8.05 24.52 -1.24
C ALA A 310 9.22 24.88 -0.32
N CYS A 311 10.27 24.05 -0.32
CA CYS A 311 11.45 24.20 0.53
C CYS A 311 12.70 24.53 -0.30
N PHE A 312 13.42 25.57 0.08
CA PHE A 312 14.64 26.04 -0.60
C PHE A 312 15.91 25.88 0.25
N THR A 313 15.76 25.68 1.56
CA THR A 313 16.86 25.48 2.51
C THR A 313 16.68 24.23 3.37
N ASP A 314 17.76 23.76 3.99
CA ASP A 314 17.73 22.61 4.91
C ASP A 314 16.82 22.88 6.12
N ASP A 315 16.90 24.07 6.71
CA ASP A 315 16.04 24.49 7.83
C ASP A 315 14.55 24.48 7.46
N GLU A 316 14.20 24.96 6.26
CA GLU A 316 12.84 24.91 5.74
C GLU A 316 12.34 23.47 5.53
N TYR A 317 13.20 22.60 5.01
CA TYR A 317 12.90 21.18 4.81
C TYR A 317 12.66 20.46 6.15
N ASP A 318 13.56 20.64 7.11
CA ASP A 318 13.48 20.01 8.42
C ASP A 318 12.25 20.49 9.21
N LYS A 319 11.94 21.79 9.15
CA LYS A 319 10.71 22.36 9.73
C LYS A 319 9.45 21.78 9.09
N SER A 320 9.45 21.57 7.78
CA SER A 320 8.31 21.01 7.06
C SER A 320 8.11 19.53 7.38
N MET A 321 9.19 18.76 7.46
CA MET A 321 9.16 17.37 7.92
C MET A 321 8.65 17.27 9.36
N LYS A 322 9.10 18.16 10.24
CA LYS A 322 8.61 18.25 11.61
C LYS A 322 7.11 18.59 11.64
N PHE A 323 6.66 19.56 10.85
CA PHE A 323 5.26 19.92 10.72
C PHE A 323 4.37 18.73 10.30
N ILE A 324 4.79 17.97 9.27
CA ILE A 324 4.06 16.77 8.82
C ILE A 324 3.97 15.70 9.92
N ARG A 325 5.06 15.48 10.67
CA ARG A 325 5.09 14.52 11.78
C ARG A 325 4.23 14.92 12.96
N GLU A 326 4.19 16.22 13.27
CA GLU A 326 3.51 16.75 14.47
C GLU A 326 2.03 17.08 14.24
N HIS A 327 1.59 17.30 13.00
CA HIS A 327 0.20 17.68 12.68
C HIS A 327 -0.58 16.52 12.03
N VAL A 328 -0.41 15.31 12.57
CA VAL A 328 -1.24 14.14 12.24
C VAL A 328 -2.66 14.39 12.75
N TYR A 329 -3.52 14.84 11.83
CA TYR A 329 -4.98 14.79 11.80
C TYR A 329 -5.70 15.12 13.12
N THR A 330 -5.91 16.41 13.37
CA THR A 330 -6.71 16.89 14.51
C THR A 330 -8.21 16.96 14.23
N ASP A 331 -8.63 16.88 12.97
CA ASP A 331 -10.03 16.95 12.51
C ASP A 331 -10.28 16.03 11.30
N THR A 332 -11.50 15.49 11.20
CA THR A 332 -12.00 14.59 10.15
C THR A 332 -11.82 15.10 8.72
N ILE A 333 -11.84 16.41 8.49
CA ILE A 333 -11.64 17.00 7.15
C ILE A 333 -10.16 17.05 6.76
N GLN A 334 -9.27 17.23 7.74
CA GLN A 334 -7.83 17.27 7.50
C GLN A 334 -7.29 15.91 7.04
N LEU A 335 -7.99 14.80 7.33
CA LEU A 335 -7.66 13.46 6.82
C LEU A 335 -7.60 13.39 5.30
N TYR A 336 -8.34 14.27 4.61
CA TYR A 336 -8.41 14.26 3.16
C TYR A 336 -7.50 15.30 2.48
N ILE A 337 -6.61 15.94 3.26
CA ILE A 337 -5.58 16.84 2.75
C ILE A 337 -4.26 16.07 2.66
N ASN A 338 -3.78 15.86 1.44
CA ASN A 338 -2.50 15.23 1.16
C ASN A 338 -1.39 16.29 1.22
N ILE A 339 -0.46 16.17 2.17
CA ILE A 339 0.69 17.08 2.27
C ILE A 339 1.87 16.51 1.50
N SER A 340 2.51 17.32 0.65
CA SER A 340 3.72 16.93 -0.07
C SER A 340 4.79 18.02 -0.02
N ILE A 341 6.06 17.64 0.14
CA ILE A 341 7.19 18.57 0.12
C ILE A 341 7.77 18.60 -1.30
N LEU A 342 7.83 19.80 -1.87
CA LEU A 342 8.60 20.10 -3.07
C LEU A 342 9.99 20.58 -2.65
N ASP A 343 10.97 19.67 -2.72
CA ASP A 343 12.36 19.96 -2.37
C ASP A 343 13.08 20.67 -3.52
N PHE A 344 13.19 21.99 -3.40
CA PHE A 344 13.86 22.86 -4.36
C PHE A 344 15.30 23.19 -3.95
N ARG A 345 15.84 22.60 -2.88
CA ARG A 345 17.21 22.90 -2.41
C ARG A 345 18.24 22.69 -3.52
N LYS A 346 19.26 23.56 -3.55
CA LYS A 346 20.41 23.36 -4.45
C LYS A 346 21.19 22.12 -4.05
N ARG A 347 21.57 21.31 -5.03
CA ARG A 347 22.46 20.17 -4.79
C ARG A 347 23.87 20.65 -4.49
N LYS A 348 24.50 20.07 -3.46
CA LYS A 348 25.94 20.22 -3.23
C LYS A 348 26.67 19.50 -4.37
N SER A 349 27.62 20.19 -5.01
CA SER A 349 28.42 19.60 -6.09
C SER A 349 29.23 18.42 -5.56
N ALA A 350 29.27 17.32 -6.33
CA ALA A 350 30.09 16.14 -6.01
C ALA A 350 31.61 16.44 -5.96
N SER A 351 32.05 17.62 -6.39
CA SER A 351 33.45 18.06 -6.36
C SER A 351 33.88 18.72 -5.04
N ILE A 352 33.04 18.76 -4.02
CA ILE A 352 33.37 19.34 -2.70
C ILE A 352 32.91 18.39 -1.56
N SER A 353 33.23 17.10 -1.67
CA SER A 353 33.08 16.11 -0.59
C SER A 353 34.43 15.59 -0.13
#